data_AF-A0A4S2EMQ5-F1
#
_entry.id   AF-A0A4S2EMQ5-F1
#
_cell.length_a   1.000
_cell.length_b   1.000
_cell.length_c   1.000
_cell.angle_alpha   90.00
_cell.angle_beta   90.00
_cell.angle_gamma   90.00
#
_symmetry.space_group_name_H-M   'P 1'
#
loop_
_entity.id
_entity.type
_entity.pdbx_description
1 polymer ?
#
loop_
_entity_poly.entity_id
_entity_poly.type
_entity_poly.pdbx_seq_one_letter_code
_entity_poly.pdbx_strand_id
1 'polypeptide(L)'
;MIAEYFIYRRKGDKEPFISLGEMPQYGLRPKQKFTGKKLKIEVIRRLSGVEIEQTATTPQINAYIEANIYDTDRWPEYRKLYRQVAGEVETVADIFTLQYILVAELEDQTRTGRDSQPQPTDPKDERLIHLIRCELMGEPLEMYKAMINPIIALKKRFV
;
A
#
# COMPACT_ATOMS: atom_id res chain seq x y z
N MET A 1 -7.43 -5.52 27.56
CA MET A 1 -7.86 -6.69 26.78
C MET A 1 -6.68 -7.30 26.02
N ILE A 2 -6.75 -8.57 25.62
CA ILE A 2 -5.71 -9.25 24.84
C ILE A 2 -6.25 -9.58 23.44
N ALA A 3 -5.47 -9.28 22.41
CA ALA A 3 -5.75 -9.64 21.02
C ALA A 3 -4.54 -10.31 20.37
N GLU A 4 -4.79 -11.27 19.47
CA GLU A 4 -3.74 -11.93 18.70
C GLU A 4 -3.79 -11.48 17.24
N TYR A 5 -2.64 -11.08 16.71
CA TYR A 5 -2.46 -10.68 15.32
C TYR A 5 -1.45 -11.60 14.65
N PHE A 6 -1.75 -12.06 13.45
CA PHE A 6 -0.84 -12.83 12.60
C PHE A 6 -0.01 -11.87 11.76
N ILE A 7 1.31 -11.93 11.93
CA ILE A 7 2.24 -11.04 11.25
C ILE A 7 2.85 -11.78 10.06
N TYR A 8 2.54 -11.33 8.86
CA TYR A 8 3.01 -11.90 7.61
C TYR A 8 4.06 -11.00 6.95
N ARG A 9 5.01 -11.62 6.25
CA ARG A 9 5.82 -10.96 5.23
C ARG A 9 5.18 -11.22 3.87
N ARG A 10 4.76 -10.16 3.18
CA ARG A 10 4.38 -10.26 1.76
C ARG A 10 5.61 -10.15 0.88
N LYS A 11 5.76 -11.06 -0.08
CA LYS A 11 6.90 -11.07 -1.01
C LYS A 11 7.00 -9.74 -1.76
N GLY A 12 8.15 -9.07 -1.62
CA GLY A 12 8.44 -7.79 -2.26
C GLY A 12 8.06 -6.55 -1.43
N ASP A 13 7.32 -6.71 -0.33
CA ASP A 13 6.97 -5.62 0.57
C ASP A 13 7.93 -5.56 1.77
N LYS A 14 8.36 -4.34 2.11
CA LYS A 14 9.27 -4.07 3.24
C LYS A 14 8.55 -4.04 4.59
N GLU A 15 7.24 -3.82 4.57
CA GLU A 15 6.45 -3.64 5.77
C GLU A 15 5.75 -4.94 6.16
N PRO A 16 5.53 -5.18 7.46
CA PRO A 16 4.75 -6.32 7.91
C PRO A 16 3.28 -6.14 7.49
N PHE A 17 2.67 -7.24 7.09
CA PHE A 17 1.23 -7.34 6.90
C PHE A 17 0.62 -7.90 8.20
N ILE A 18 -0.35 -7.19 8.75
CA ILE A 18 -0.98 -7.52 10.04
C ILE A 18 -2.40 -8.01 9.77
N SER A 19 -2.74 -9.20 10.25
CA SER A 19 -4.07 -9.79 10.15
C SER A 19 -4.56 -10.23 11.53
N LEU A 20 -5.86 -10.22 11.77
CA LEU A 20 -6.45 -10.79 12.99
C LEU A 20 -6.74 -12.30 12.89
N GLY A 21 -6.65 -12.86 11.70
CA GLY A 21 -6.85 -14.28 11.45
C GLY A 21 -5.81 -14.83 10.50
N GLU A 22 -5.76 -16.14 10.41
CA GLU A 22 -4.90 -16.81 9.45
C GLU A 22 -5.29 -16.42 8.01
N MET A 23 -4.27 -16.16 7.20
CA MET A 23 -4.41 -15.86 5.79
C MET A 23 -3.85 -16.98 4.92
N PRO A 24 -4.42 -17.18 3.71
CA PRO A 24 -3.83 -18.09 2.74
C PRO A 24 -2.42 -17.60 2.36
N GLN A 25 -1.47 -18.52 2.33
CA GLN A 25 -0.08 -18.22 1.97
C GLN A 25 0.06 -17.75 0.52
N TYR A 26 -0.92 -18.05 -0.32
CA TYR A 26 -0.93 -17.73 -1.74
C TYR A 26 -2.29 -17.16 -2.16
N GLY A 27 -2.28 -16.03 -2.85
CA GLY A 27 -3.44 -15.43 -3.49
C GLY A 27 -3.08 -14.84 -4.85
N LEU A 28 -4.03 -14.83 -5.77
CA LEU A 28 -3.90 -14.10 -7.03
C LEU A 28 -4.69 -12.82 -6.96
N ARG A 29 -4.10 -11.71 -7.41
CA ARG A 29 -4.82 -10.45 -7.52
C ARG A 29 -4.51 -9.74 -8.84
N PRO A 30 -5.45 -8.94 -9.35
CA PRO A 30 -5.15 -8.01 -10.43
C PRO A 30 -4.25 -6.89 -9.89
N LYS A 31 -3.26 -6.51 -10.69
CA LYS A 31 -2.42 -5.33 -10.47
C LYS A 31 -2.29 -4.58 -11.79
N GLN A 32 -2.37 -3.26 -11.76
CA GLN A 32 -2.09 -2.46 -12.95
C GLN A 32 -0.67 -2.73 -13.43
N LYS A 33 -0.55 -3.14 -14.69
CA LYS A 33 0.72 -3.49 -15.32
C LYS A 33 1.64 -2.28 -15.46
N PHE A 34 1.04 -1.13 -15.77
CA PHE A 34 1.75 0.12 -15.92
C PHE A 34 1.12 1.21 -15.06
N THR A 35 1.96 1.93 -14.31
CA THR A 35 1.55 3.09 -13.51
C THR A 35 2.56 4.21 -13.62
N GLY A 36 2.10 5.45 -13.41
CA GLY A 36 2.93 6.65 -13.38
C GLY A 36 3.89 6.77 -14.57
N LYS A 37 5.19 6.74 -14.28
CA LYS A 37 6.28 6.88 -15.26
C LYS A 37 6.27 5.77 -16.33
N LYS A 38 6.15 4.51 -15.90
CA LYS A 38 6.19 3.34 -16.80
C LYS A 38 5.03 3.36 -17.79
N LEU A 39 3.88 3.86 -17.35
CA LEU A 39 2.72 4.03 -18.20
C LEU A 39 2.97 5.05 -19.31
N LYS A 40 3.52 6.22 -18.98
CA LYS A 40 3.85 7.23 -20.00
C LYS A 40 4.84 6.70 -21.04
N ILE A 41 5.89 5.99 -20.59
CA ILE A 41 6.87 5.36 -21.48
C ILE A 41 6.20 4.35 -22.41
N GLU A 42 5.34 3.46 -21.88
CA GLU A 42 4.67 2.45 -22.70
C GLU A 42 3.70 3.07 -23.72
N VAL A 43 2.99 4.14 -23.35
CA VAL A 43 2.11 4.87 -24.26
C VAL A 43 2.91 5.51 -25.40
N ILE A 44 4.05 6.14 -25.09
CA ILE A 44 4.95 6.71 -26.11
C ILE A 44 5.47 5.62 -27.04
N ARG A 45 5.93 4.50 -26.48
CA ARG A 45 6.41 3.34 -27.26
C ARG A 45 5.34 2.83 -28.23
N ARG A 46 4.09 2.71 -27.80
CA ARG A 46 2.98 2.24 -28.66
C ARG A 46 2.52 3.27 -29.68
N LEU A 47 2.54 4.55 -29.33
CA LEU A 47 2.10 5.62 -30.21
C LEU A 47 3.11 5.92 -31.33
N SER A 48 4.39 6.02 -30.99
CA SER A 48 5.44 6.50 -31.90
C SER A 48 6.57 5.50 -32.15
N GLY A 49 6.57 4.33 -31.51
CA GLY A 49 7.64 3.33 -31.63
C GLY A 49 8.93 3.72 -30.90
N VAL A 50 8.95 4.87 -30.21
CA VAL A 50 10.15 5.39 -29.55
C VAL A 50 10.37 4.68 -28.22
N GLU A 51 11.54 4.10 -28.05
CA GLU A 51 11.97 3.52 -26.77
C GLU A 51 12.63 4.60 -25.91
N ILE A 52 11.94 5.00 -24.84
CA ILE A 52 12.52 5.85 -23.80
C ILE A 52 13.17 4.96 -22.74
N GLU A 53 14.41 5.25 -22.39
CA GLU A 53 15.11 4.51 -21.34
C GLU A 53 14.32 4.49 -20.02
N GLN A 54 14.26 3.33 -19.38
CA GLN A 54 13.56 3.17 -18.10
C GLN A 54 14.19 3.98 -16.96
N THR A 55 15.45 4.40 -17.12
CA THR A 55 16.19 5.30 -16.22
C THR A 55 15.75 6.75 -16.34
N ALA A 56 15.08 7.14 -17.44
CA ALA A 56 14.62 8.51 -17.66
C ALA A 56 13.74 8.99 -16.51
N THR A 57 13.89 10.27 -16.16
CA THR A 57 13.14 10.90 -15.07
C THR A 57 11.75 11.35 -15.53
N THR A 58 10.82 11.53 -14.59
CA THR A 58 9.47 12.02 -14.89
C THR A 58 9.48 13.37 -15.65
N PRO A 59 10.32 14.36 -15.28
CA PRO A 59 10.43 15.61 -16.05
C PRO A 59 10.88 15.41 -17.49
N GLN A 60 11.88 14.55 -17.74
CA GLN A 60 12.36 14.26 -19.10
C GLN A 60 11.25 13.64 -19.97
N ILE A 61 10.46 12.74 -19.40
CA ILE A 61 9.33 12.13 -20.11
C ILE A 61 8.24 13.16 -20.39
N ASN A 62 7.96 14.06 -19.45
CA ASN A 62 6.99 15.13 -19.67
C ASN A 62 7.47 16.10 -20.75
N ALA A 63 8.74 16.50 -20.73
CA ALA A 63 9.33 17.36 -21.75
C ALA A 63 9.25 16.72 -23.14
N TYR A 64 9.46 15.40 -23.25
CA TYR A 64 9.26 14.69 -24.51
C TYR A 64 7.80 14.77 -25.00
N ILE A 65 6.82 14.53 -24.09
CA ILE A 65 5.40 14.62 -24.43
C ILE A 65 5.05 16.03 -24.89
N GLU A 66 5.51 17.06 -24.17
CA GLU A 66 5.28 18.47 -24.50
C GLU A 66 5.85 18.83 -25.88
N ALA A 67 7.08 18.39 -26.18
CA ALA A 67 7.74 18.74 -27.42
C ALA A 67 7.25 17.97 -28.66
N ASN A 68 6.73 16.74 -28.49
CA ASN A 68 6.49 15.83 -29.62
C ASN A 68 5.05 15.34 -29.77
N ILE A 69 4.19 15.56 -28.77
CA ILE A 69 2.85 14.96 -28.71
C ILE A 69 1.79 15.98 -28.33
N TYR A 70 2.03 16.79 -27.30
CA TYR A 70 1.07 17.78 -26.81
C TYR A 70 0.75 18.82 -27.89
N ASP A 71 -0.52 19.19 -28.00
CA ASP A 71 -1.03 20.14 -29.01
C ASP A 71 -0.73 19.77 -30.47
N THR A 72 -0.47 18.49 -30.74
CA THR A 72 -0.35 17.94 -32.09
C THR A 72 -1.53 17.05 -32.43
N ASP A 73 -1.67 16.66 -33.70
CA ASP A 73 -2.68 15.67 -34.15
C ASP A 73 -2.55 14.31 -33.46
N ARG A 74 -1.39 14.02 -32.84
CA ARG A 74 -1.16 12.79 -32.07
C ARG A 74 -1.76 12.85 -30.66
N TRP A 75 -2.13 14.03 -30.16
CA TRP A 75 -2.62 14.21 -28.80
C TRP A 75 -3.90 13.44 -28.48
N PRO A 76 -4.94 13.42 -29.34
CA PRO A 76 -6.13 12.61 -29.10
C PRO A 76 -5.84 11.12 -29.01
N GLU A 77 -4.96 10.62 -29.90
CA GLU A 77 -4.55 9.21 -29.92
C GLU A 77 -3.73 8.84 -28.68
N TYR A 78 -2.79 9.70 -28.28
CA TYR A 78 -2.07 9.56 -27.03
C TYR A 78 -3.01 9.41 -25.84
N ARG A 79 -4.04 10.27 -25.71
CA ARG A 79 -5.01 10.20 -24.61
C ARG A 79 -5.85 8.92 -24.66
N LYS A 80 -6.18 8.41 -25.85
CA LYS A 80 -6.89 7.14 -26.02
C LYS A 80 -6.02 5.97 -25.55
N LEU A 81 -4.78 5.88 -26.04
CA LEU A 81 -3.81 4.86 -25.63
C LEU A 81 -3.52 4.94 -24.14
N TYR A 82 -3.38 6.14 -23.58
CA TYR A 82 -3.15 6.35 -22.15
C TYR A 82 -4.23 5.65 -21.30
N ARG A 83 -5.52 5.83 -21.65
CA ARG A 83 -6.62 5.18 -20.92
C ARG A 83 -6.60 3.66 -21.09
N GLN A 84 -6.28 3.16 -22.28
CA GLN A 84 -6.18 1.72 -22.55
C GLN A 84 -5.05 1.07 -21.73
N VAL A 85 -3.84 1.64 -21.81
CA VAL A 85 -2.66 1.15 -21.08
C VAL A 85 -2.85 1.28 -19.56
N ALA A 86 -3.55 2.33 -19.08
CA ALA A 86 -3.91 2.47 -17.67
C ALA A 86 -4.88 1.39 -17.17
N GLY A 87 -5.69 0.84 -18.07
CA GLY A 87 -6.61 -0.26 -17.78
C GLY A 87 -5.97 -1.64 -17.87
N GLU A 88 -4.74 -1.75 -18.37
CA GLU A 88 -4.06 -3.05 -18.46
C GLU A 88 -3.69 -3.56 -17.08
N VAL A 89 -4.22 -4.73 -16.76
CA VAL A 89 -3.94 -5.45 -15.53
C VAL A 89 -3.14 -6.72 -15.84
N GLU A 90 -2.22 -7.04 -14.95
CA GLU A 90 -1.56 -8.33 -14.86
C GLU A 90 -2.01 -9.04 -13.59
N THR A 91 -1.99 -10.36 -13.63
CA THR A 91 -2.20 -11.18 -12.44
C THR A 91 -0.88 -11.33 -11.72
N VAL A 92 -0.84 -10.93 -10.45
CA VAL A 92 0.32 -11.13 -9.59
C VAL A 92 -0.02 -12.06 -8.43
N ALA A 93 0.95 -12.90 -8.08
CA ALA A 93 0.87 -13.74 -6.90
C ALA A 93 1.22 -12.92 -5.67
N ASP A 94 0.28 -12.81 -4.74
CA ASP A 94 0.55 -12.42 -3.37
C ASP A 94 0.98 -13.67 -2.60
N ILE A 95 2.23 -13.65 -2.15
CA ILE A 95 2.80 -14.71 -1.32
C ILE A 95 3.00 -14.12 0.08
N PHE A 96 2.27 -14.66 1.04
CA PHE A 96 2.34 -14.29 2.45
C PHE A 96 3.03 -15.39 3.23
N THR A 97 4.09 -15.04 3.94
CA THR A 97 4.80 -15.96 4.84
C THR A 97 4.58 -15.52 6.27
N LEU A 98 3.87 -16.34 7.06
CA LEU A 98 3.69 -16.07 8.49
C LEU A 98 5.07 -15.98 9.15
N GLN A 99 5.30 -14.92 9.92
CA GLN A 99 6.55 -14.70 10.64
C GLN A 99 6.40 -15.10 12.11
N TYR A 100 5.33 -14.63 12.75
CA TYR A 100 5.01 -14.90 14.15
C TYR A 100 3.57 -14.43 14.44
N ILE A 101 3.04 -14.86 15.59
CA ILE A 101 1.83 -14.30 16.17
C ILE A 101 2.24 -13.18 17.14
N LEU A 102 1.60 -12.03 17.03
CA LEU A 102 1.77 -10.90 17.93
C LEU A 102 0.63 -10.88 18.93
N VAL A 103 0.96 -11.06 20.20
CA VAL A 103 0.02 -10.90 21.31
C VAL A 103 0.09 -9.43 21.74
N ALA A 104 -1.01 -8.71 21.53
CA ALA A 104 -1.15 -7.30 21.91
C ALA A 104 -1.97 -7.19 23.20
N GLU A 105 -1.38 -6.57 24.21
CA GLU A 105 -2.09 -6.09 25.38
C GLU A 105 -2.53 -4.65 25.10
N LEU A 106 -3.84 -4.43 25.18
CA LEU A 106 -4.48 -3.17 24.82
C LEU A 106 -5.31 -2.66 26.00
N GLU A 107 -5.48 -1.35 26.10
CA GLU A 107 -6.51 -0.77 26.96
C GLU A 107 -7.88 -1.35 26.61
N ASP A 108 -8.76 -1.55 27.60
CA ASP A 108 -10.12 -2.06 27.37
C ASP A 108 -11.01 -1.03 26.64
N GLN A 109 -10.63 0.24 26.72
CA GLN A 109 -11.35 1.35 26.10
C GLN A 109 -10.39 2.24 25.33
N THR A 110 -10.74 2.58 24.09
CA THR A 110 -10.07 3.58 23.29
C THR A 110 -10.69 4.95 23.49
N ARG A 111 -9.87 5.99 23.38
CA ARG A 111 -10.31 7.40 23.36
C ARG A 111 -10.05 7.99 21.99
N THR A 112 -11.07 8.64 21.43
CA THR A 112 -10.98 9.30 20.12
C THR A 112 -10.99 10.82 20.30
N GLY A 113 -9.82 11.44 20.47
CA GLY A 113 -9.68 12.84 20.86
C GLY A 113 -9.84 13.05 22.37
N ARG A 114 -9.55 14.26 22.84
CA ARG A 114 -9.52 14.58 24.29
C ARG A 114 -10.90 14.58 24.95
N ASP A 115 -11.96 14.85 24.18
CA ASP A 115 -13.30 15.12 24.71
C ASP A 115 -14.34 14.02 24.37
N SER A 116 -13.92 12.93 23.73
CA SER A 116 -14.85 11.85 23.37
C SER A 116 -15.02 10.83 24.48
N GLN A 117 -16.24 10.31 24.61
CA GLN A 117 -16.52 9.19 25.51
C GLN A 117 -15.65 7.97 25.14
N PRO A 118 -15.03 7.29 26.12
CA PRO A 118 -14.31 6.05 25.88
C PRO A 118 -15.22 5.00 25.23
N GLN A 119 -14.71 4.32 24.22
CA GLN A 119 -15.41 3.24 23.52
C GLN A 119 -14.64 1.93 23.72
N PRO A 120 -15.31 0.76 23.79
CA PRO A 120 -14.63 -0.52 23.84
C PRO A 120 -13.60 -0.63 22.72
N THR A 121 -12.39 -1.07 23.05
CA THR A 121 -11.34 -1.25 22.05
C THR A 121 -11.74 -2.35 21.07
N ASP A 122 -11.79 -2.03 19.78
CA ASP A 122 -12.01 -3.01 18.72
C ASP A 122 -10.66 -3.41 18.10
N PRO A 123 -10.20 -4.67 18.28
CA PRO A 123 -8.98 -5.15 17.65
C PRO A 123 -8.96 -5.02 16.13
N LYS A 124 -10.14 -4.96 15.48
CA LYS A 124 -10.32 -4.82 14.03
C LYS A 124 -10.21 -3.38 13.52
N ASP A 125 -10.15 -2.38 14.41
CA ASP A 125 -10.06 -0.99 13.99
C ASP A 125 -8.77 -0.75 13.18
N GLU A 126 -8.91 -0.25 11.96
CA GLU A 126 -7.78 0.02 11.07
C GLU A 126 -6.77 1.01 11.67
N ARG A 127 -7.23 1.90 12.57
CA ARG A 127 -6.35 2.84 13.27
C ARG A 127 -5.43 2.12 14.24
N LEU A 128 -5.96 1.13 14.96
CA LEU A 128 -5.16 0.28 15.85
C LEU A 128 -4.16 -0.56 15.06
N ILE A 129 -4.59 -1.16 13.94
CA ILE A 129 -3.69 -1.91 13.06
C ILE A 129 -2.54 -1.01 12.57
N HIS A 130 -2.84 0.24 12.22
CA HIS A 130 -1.82 1.22 11.84
C HIS A 130 -0.84 1.54 12.98
N LEU A 131 -1.36 1.78 14.19
CA LEU A 131 -0.54 2.04 15.38
C LEU A 131 0.39 0.86 15.70
N ILE A 132 -0.12 -0.38 15.65
CA ILE A 132 0.68 -1.59 15.85
C ILE A 132 1.78 -1.68 14.78
N ARG A 133 1.46 -1.39 13.51
CA ARG A 133 2.46 -1.38 12.44
C ARG A 133 3.55 -0.35 12.71
N CYS A 134 3.20 0.87 13.10
CA CYS A 134 4.14 1.93 13.47
C CYS A 134 5.08 1.49 14.60
N GLU A 135 4.53 0.90 15.67
CA GLU A 135 5.30 0.32 16.77
C GLU A 135 6.31 -0.74 16.27
N LEU A 136 5.86 -1.68 15.43
CA LEU A 136 6.70 -2.74 14.85
C LEU A 136 7.81 -2.21 13.93
N MET A 137 7.60 -1.06 13.30
CA MET A 137 8.57 -0.40 12.42
C MET A 137 9.53 0.52 13.19
N GLY A 138 9.37 0.66 14.51
CA GLY A 138 10.20 1.54 15.34
C GLY A 138 9.82 3.02 15.22
N GLU A 139 8.62 3.32 14.75
CA GLU A 139 8.08 4.67 14.58
C GLU A 139 6.80 4.83 15.42
N PRO A 140 6.85 4.67 16.75
CA PRO A 140 5.65 4.67 17.60
C PRO A 140 4.92 6.02 17.50
N LEU A 141 3.60 5.97 17.51
CA LEU A 141 2.73 7.15 17.47
C LEU A 141 1.90 7.22 18.74
N GLU A 142 1.80 8.41 19.33
CA GLU A 142 0.89 8.65 20.46
C GLU A 142 -0.58 8.68 20.03
N MET A 143 -0.85 9.05 18.77
CA MET A 143 -2.20 9.21 18.25
C MET A 143 -2.24 9.02 16.72
N TYR A 144 -3.30 8.40 16.21
CA TYR A 144 -3.58 8.31 14.78
C TYR A 144 -5.06 8.49 14.48
N LYS A 145 -5.41 9.42 13.58
CA LYS A 145 -6.81 9.76 13.22
C LYS A 145 -7.71 9.90 14.47
N ALA A 146 -7.26 10.75 15.39
CA ALA A 146 -7.85 11.01 16.70
C ALA A 146 -7.86 9.84 17.70
N MET A 147 -7.56 8.60 17.32
CA MET A 147 -7.39 7.51 18.30
C MET A 147 -6.09 7.71 19.07
N ILE A 148 -6.19 7.89 20.38
CA ILE A 148 -5.03 7.82 21.29
C ILE A 148 -4.55 6.37 21.32
N ASN A 149 -3.23 6.17 21.27
CA ASN A 149 -2.63 4.85 21.21
C ASN A 149 -3.02 4.00 22.45
N PRO A 150 -3.81 2.92 22.26
CA PRO A 150 -4.26 2.07 23.37
C PRO A 150 -3.30 0.90 23.64
N ILE A 151 -2.15 0.84 22.97
CA ILE A 151 -1.21 -0.27 23.09
C ILE A 151 -0.47 -0.17 24.43
N ILE A 152 -0.59 -1.21 25.26
CA ILE A 152 0.12 -1.33 26.53
C ILE A 152 1.43 -2.12 26.31
N ALA A 153 1.34 -3.25 25.62
CA ALA A 153 2.50 -4.08 25.32
C ALA A 153 2.29 -4.94 24.06
N LEU A 154 3.38 -5.23 23.36
CA LEU A 154 3.42 -6.13 22.21
C LEU A 154 4.42 -7.26 22.46
N LYS A 155 3.97 -8.51 22.39
CA LYS A 155 4.82 -9.70 22.56
C LYS A 155 4.77 -10.59 21.33
N LYS A 156 5.94 -10.96 20.82
CA LYS A 156 6.08 -11.92 19.71
C LYS A 156 6.02 -13.35 20.24
N ARG A 157 5.18 -14.17 19.62
CA ARG A 157 5.08 -15.62 19.80
C ARG A 157 5.40 -16.29 18.47
N PHE A 158 6.60 -16.86 18.38
CA PHE A 158 7.05 -17.62 17.21
C PHE A 158 6.30 -18.95 17.14
N VAL A 159 5.98 -19.39 15.92
CA VAL A 159 5.25 -20.63 15.59
C VAL A 159 6.22 -21.61 14.95
#